data_AF-A0A6G3X9V4-F1
#
_entry.id   AF-A0A6G3X9V4-F1
#
_cell.length_a   1.000
_cell.length_b   1.000
_cell.length_c   1.000
_cell.angle_alpha   90.00
_cell.angle_beta   90.00
_cell.angle_gamma   90.00
#
_symmetry.space_group_name_H-M   'P 1'
#
loop_
_entity.id
_entity.type
_entity.pdbx_description
1 polymer ?
#
loop_
_entity_poly.entity_id
_entity_poly.type
_entity_poly.pdbx_seq_one_letter_code
_entity_poly.pdbx_strand_id
1 'polypeptide(L)'
;PRSQVRFDGSHPKAVYHKDGPSTHFFRLANGNDEPPENHYGNWRYPPIVDWNGFPSTELRDKLMNADFGAATIKVTDKDDRFRNLLNNAKPAGIPFDPWA
;
A
#
# COMPACT_ATOMS: atom_id res chain seq x y z
N PRO A 1 -9.94 -0.61 13.09
CA PRO A 1 -9.37 0.30 14.13
C PRO A 1 -7.89 -0.03 14.40
N ARG A 2 -7.07 0.93 14.88
CA ARG A 2 -5.65 0.68 15.21
C ARG A 2 -5.45 -0.53 16.14
N SER A 3 -6.39 -0.76 17.06
CA SER A 3 -6.37 -1.88 18.00
C SER A 3 -6.40 -3.27 17.35
N GLN A 4 -6.76 -3.37 16.07
CA GLN A 4 -6.77 -4.63 15.32
C GLN A 4 -5.45 -4.90 14.58
N VAL A 5 -4.52 -3.94 14.59
CA VAL A 5 -3.27 -4.01 13.83
C VAL A 5 -2.17 -4.56 14.74
N ARG A 6 -1.46 -5.59 14.27
CA ARG A 6 -0.23 -6.07 14.90
C ARG A 6 0.93 -5.17 14.48
N PHE A 7 1.81 -4.81 15.41
CA PHE A 7 2.93 -3.91 15.15
C PHE A 7 4.28 -4.53 15.52
N ASP A 8 5.32 -4.10 14.83
CA ASP A 8 6.72 -4.15 15.26
C ASP A 8 7.20 -2.71 15.50
N GLY A 9 7.22 -2.29 16.76
CA GLY A 9 7.39 -0.87 17.12
C GLY A 9 6.30 0.01 16.47
N SER A 10 6.71 0.91 15.58
CA SER A 10 5.81 1.76 14.80
C SER A 10 5.32 1.14 13.48
N HIS A 11 5.79 -0.04 13.11
CA HIS A 11 5.53 -0.65 11.80
C HIS A 11 4.32 -1.58 11.84
N PRO A 12 3.22 -1.28 11.12
CA PRO A 12 2.10 -2.20 11.00
C PRO A 12 2.51 -3.43 10.20
N LYS A 13 2.18 -4.62 10.70
CA LYS A 13 2.40 -5.88 9.99
C LYS A 13 1.29 -6.10 8.95
N ALA A 14 1.66 -6.07 7.68
CA ALA A 14 0.77 -6.33 6.55
C ALA A 14 1.30 -7.49 5.68
N VAL A 15 0.38 -8.28 5.14
CA VAL A 15 0.67 -9.45 4.30
C VAL A 15 0.14 -9.20 2.91
N TYR A 16 0.97 -9.43 1.90
CA TYR A 16 0.53 -9.57 0.51
C TYR A 16 0.05 -11.01 0.32
N HIS A 17 -1.26 -11.20 0.26
CA HIS A 17 -1.91 -12.50 0.29
C HIS A 17 -2.54 -12.83 -1.06
N LYS A 18 -2.39 -14.07 -1.52
CA LYS A 18 -3.05 -14.57 -2.72
C LYS A 18 -4.46 -15.07 -2.39
N ASP A 19 -5.47 -14.50 -3.04
CA ASP A 19 -6.86 -14.91 -2.88
C ASP A 19 -7.16 -16.17 -3.69
N GLY A 20 -6.97 -17.34 -3.06
CA GLY A 20 -7.15 -18.64 -3.69
C GLY A 20 -6.34 -18.77 -5.00
N PRO A 21 -6.97 -19.15 -6.13
CA PRO A 21 -6.28 -19.28 -7.41
C PRO A 21 -6.03 -17.94 -8.14
N SER A 22 -6.52 -16.81 -7.63
CA SER A 22 -6.71 -15.55 -8.39
C SER A 22 -5.73 -14.43 -7.96
N THR A 23 -6.25 -13.20 -7.84
CA THR A 23 -5.54 -11.96 -7.55
C THR A 23 -4.94 -11.93 -6.14
N HIS A 24 -4.07 -10.96 -5.90
CA HIS A 24 -3.51 -10.72 -4.58
C HIS A 24 -4.06 -9.44 -3.97
N PHE A 25 -4.07 -9.38 -2.64
CA PHE A 25 -4.43 -8.18 -1.88
C PHE A 25 -3.56 -8.03 -0.63
N PHE A 26 -3.52 -6.81 -0.10
CA PHE A 26 -2.93 -6.55 1.21
C PHE A 26 -3.97 -6.75 2.30
N ARG A 27 -3.58 -7.45 3.37
CA ARG A 27 -4.36 -7.54 4.62
C ARG A 27 -3.48 -7.31 5.83
N LEU A 28 -4.11 -7.01 6.96
CA LEU A 28 -3.44 -7.03 8.24
C LEU A 28 -2.97 -8.46 8.58
N ALA A 29 -1.81 -8.56 9.21
CA ALA A 29 -1.30 -9.82 9.72
C ALA A 29 -2.16 -10.33 10.89
N ASN A 30 -2.29 -11.64 11.00
CA ASN A 30 -2.98 -12.33 12.08
C ASN A 30 -2.04 -13.35 12.78
N GLY A 31 -2.60 -14.23 13.61
CA GLY A 31 -1.80 -15.20 14.39
C GLY A 31 -1.09 -16.27 13.54
N ASN A 32 -1.52 -16.47 12.29
CA ASN A 32 -1.00 -17.50 11.40
C ASN A 32 0.13 -17.00 10.49
N ASP A 33 0.52 -15.73 10.58
CA ASP A 33 1.54 -15.11 9.73
C ASP A 33 2.93 -15.06 10.39
N GLU A 34 3.19 -15.94 11.37
CA GLU A 34 4.47 -16.00 12.07
C GLU A 34 5.07 -17.43 12.00
N PRO A 35 6.22 -17.62 11.31
CA PRO A 35 6.93 -16.62 10.51
C PRO A 35 6.16 -16.25 9.22
N PRO A 36 6.46 -15.09 8.61
CA PRO A 36 5.82 -14.70 7.35
C PRO A 36 6.23 -15.60 6.18
N GLU A 37 5.24 -15.95 5.34
CA GLU A 37 5.38 -16.84 4.18
C GLU A 37 6.05 -16.15 2.98
N ASN A 38 7.29 -15.69 3.15
CA ASN A 38 8.11 -15.19 2.05
C ASN A 38 9.45 -15.94 2.01
N HIS A 39 10.18 -15.79 0.90
CA HIS A 39 11.46 -16.48 0.66
C HIS A 39 12.49 -16.31 1.79
N TYR A 40 12.42 -15.20 2.55
CA TYR A 40 13.36 -14.88 3.62
C TYR A 40 12.91 -15.38 5.00
N GLY A 41 11.66 -15.83 5.15
CA GLY A 41 11.09 -16.25 6.44
C GLY A 41 11.05 -15.14 7.50
N ASN A 42 11.13 -13.87 7.12
CA ASN A 42 11.15 -12.73 8.04
C ASN A 42 10.38 -11.51 7.51
N TRP A 43 10.01 -10.61 8.43
CA TRP A 43 9.33 -9.35 8.10
C TRP A 43 10.28 -8.42 7.33
N ARG A 44 9.76 -7.76 6.29
CA ARG A 44 10.58 -7.01 5.32
C ARG A 44 10.39 -5.50 5.45
N TYR A 45 11.51 -4.79 5.38
CA TYR A 45 11.59 -3.32 5.32
C TYR A 45 12.31 -2.91 4.04
N PRO A 46 11.64 -2.96 2.87
CA PRO A 46 12.26 -2.56 1.62
C PRO A 46 12.62 -1.05 1.66
N PRO A 47 13.68 -0.62 0.95
CA PRO A 47 13.95 0.79 0.73
C PRO A 47 12.72 1.50 0.13
N ILE A 48 12.42 2.70 0.62
CA ILE A 48 11.27 3.49 0.19
C ILE A 48 11.77 4.68 -0.62
N VAL A 49 11.12 4.92 -1.77
CA VAL A 49 11.26 6.14 -2.54
C VAL A 49 10.03 6.99 -2.28
N ASP A 50 10.22 8.16 -1.67
CA ASP A 50 9.17 9.14 -1.47
C ASP A 50 8.71 9.74 -2.82
N TRP A 51 7.48 10.24 -2.90
CA TRP A 51 6.95 10.90 -4.10
C TRP A 51 7.82 12.06 -4.60
N ASN A 52 8.38 12.85 -3.67
CA ASN A 52 9.31 13.94 -3.94
C ASN A 52 10.78 13.48 -3.89
N GLY A 53 11.03 12.22 -3.55
CA GLY A 53 12.36 11.62 -3.44
C GLY A 53 12.79 10.82 -4.68
N PHE A 54 12.02 10.86 -5.77
CA PHE A 54 12.43 10.22 -7.03
C PHE A 54 13.75 10.82 -7.55
N PRO A 55 14.67 10.00 -8.11
CA PRO A 55 15.92 10.48 -8.67
C PRO A 55 15.77 11.57 -9.75
N SER A 56 14.67 11.52 -10.51
CA SER A 56 14.26 12.58 -11.42
C SER A 56 12.74 12.60 -11.57
N THR A 57 12.19 13.78 -11.90
CA THR A 57 10.78 13.92 -12.27
C THR A 57 10.43 13.10 -13.50
N GLU A 58 11.33 13.05 -14.49
CA GLU A 58 11.15 12.23 -15.69
C GLU A 58 10.96 10.73 -15.37
N LEU A 59 11.75 10.18 -14.43
CA LEU A 59 11.60 8.79 -14.01
C LEU A 59 10.26 8.56 -13.30
N ARG A 60 9.86 9.47 -12.41
CA ARG A 60 8.56 9.42 -11.76
C ARG A 60 7.44 9.45 -12.79
N ASP A 61 7.48 10.40 -13.71
CA ASP A 61 6.42 10.62 -14.69
C ASP A 61 6.31 9.44 -15.68
N LYS A 62 7.45 8.83 -16.06
CA LYS A 62 7.49 7.59 -16.84
C LYS A 62 6.83 6.43 -16.11
N LEU A 63 7.11 6.25 -14.82
CA LEU A 63 6.48 5.20 -14.00
C LEU A 63 4.98 5.44 -13.84
N MET A 64 4.55 6.68 -13.59
CA MET A 64 3.14 7.00 -13.34
C MET A 64 2.25 6.92 -14.59
N ASN A 65 2.84 6.98 -15.79
CA ASN A 65 2.14 6.87 -17.07
C ASN A 65 2.35 5.53 -17.78
N ALA A 66 3.09 4.60 -17.18
CA ALA A 66 3.26 3.27 -17.74
C ALA A 66 1.94 2.48 -17.81
N ASP A 67 1.81 1.64 -18.83
CA ASP A 67 0.72 0.66 -18.93
C ASP A 67 1.05 -0.56 -18.07
N PHE A 68 0.24 -0.80 -17.04
CA PHE A 68 0.36 -1.93 -16.13
C PHE A 68 -0.67 -3.04 -16.44
N GLY A 69 -1.31 -3.00 -17.62
CA GLY A 69 -2.38 -3.91 -17.99
C GLY A 69 -3.57 -3.78 -17.03
N ALA A 70 -3.93 -4.88 -16.38
CA ALA A 70 -5.04 -4.89 -15.41
C ALA A 70 -4.69 -4.22 -14.07
N ALA A 71 -3.42 -3.96 -13.78
CA ALA A 71 -2.98 -3.33 -12.54
C ALA A 71 -3.02 -1.79 -12.64
N THR A 72 -3.11 -1.12 -11.49
CA THR A 72 -3.11 0.35 -11.42
C THR A 72 -2.21 0.82 -10.28
N ILE A 73 -1.31 1.77 -10.57
CA ILE A 73 -0.51 2.42 -9.54
C ILE A 73 -1.38 3.41 -8.75
N LYS A 74 -1.36 3.24 -7.43
CA LYS A 74 -2.33 3.87 -6.50
C LYS A 74 -1.84 5.18 -5.86
N VAL A 75 -0.58 5.56 -6.11
CA VAL A 75 0.04 6.77 -5.55
C VAL A 75 0.01 7.99 -6.49
N THR A 76 -0.52 7.83 -7.71
CA THR A 76 -0.79 8.94 -8.63
C THR A 76 -2.23 9.42 -8.47
N ASP A 77 -2.45 10.72 -8.67
CA ASP A 77 -3.78 11.34 -8.61
C ASP A 77 -4.41 11.58 -10.00
N LYS A 78 -3.93 10.86 -11.01
CA LYS A 78 -4.56 10.83 -12.34
C LYS A 78 -6.03 10.41 -12.21
N ASP A 79 -6.93 11.22 -12.74
CA ASP A 79 -8.39 11.02 -12.70
C ASP A 79 -8.94 10.93 -11.25
N ASP A 80 -8.45 11.79 -10.36
CA ASP A 80 -8.80 11.86 -8.92
C ASP A 80 -8.53 10.56 -8.14
N ARG A 81 -7.69 9.67 -8.69
CA ARG A 81 -7.49 8.32 -8.15
C ARG A 81 -7.01 8.33 -6.71
N PHE A 82 -6.04 9.17 -6.36
CA PHE A 82 -5.45 9.16 -5.03
C PHE A 82 -6.46 9.69 -4.01
N ARG A 83 -7.15 10.78 -4.35
CA ARG A 83 -8.21 11.36 -3.50
C ARG A 83 -9.38 10.40 -3.28
N ASN A 84 -9.82 9.71 -4.34
CA ASN A 84 -10.83 8.65 -4.22
C ASN A 84 -10.39 7.50 -3.30
N LEU A 85 -9.13 7.06 -3.40
CA LEU A 85 -8.59 6.01 -2.53
C LEU A 85 -8.52 6.45 -1.07
N LEU A 86 -8.07 7.68 -0.84
CA LEU A 86 -8.05 8.29 0.49
C LEU A 86 -9.46 8.35 1.08
N ASN A 87 -10.47 8.72 0.28
CA ASN A 87 -11.86 8.73 0.73
C ASN A 87 -12.40 7.33 1.07
N ASN A 88 -12.01 6.31 0.30
CA ASN A 88 -12.42 4.93 0.53
C ASN A 88 -11.69 4.30 1.73
N ALA A 89 -10.44 4.69 1.97
CA ALA A 89 -9.59 4.11 3.02
C ALA A 89 -9.72 4.83 4.37
N LYS A 90 -10.20 6.09 4.39
CA LYS A 90 -10.29 6.85 5.62
C LYS A 90 -11.25 6.17 6.61
N PRO A 91 -10.86 6.00 7.88
CA PRO A 91 -11.77 5.57 8.93
C PRO A 91 -12.92 6.58 9.12
N ALA A 92 -14.07 6.10 9.56
CA ALA A 92 -15.17 6.99 9.95
C ALA A 92 -14.75 7.88 11.14
N GLY A 93 -15.28 9.11 11.18
CA GLY A 93 -15.15 10.01 12.32
C GLY A 93 -13.84 10.81 12.39
N ILE A 94 -13.05 10.89 11.32
CA ILE A 94 -11.88 11.77 11.26
C ILE A 94 -12.20 13.06 10.47
N PRO A 95 -11.69 14.24 10.89
CA PRO A 95 -11.83 15.49 10.15
C PRO A 95 -10.83 15.52 8.99
N PHE A 96 -11.10 14.73 7.96
CA PHE A 96 -10.26 14.62 6.77
C PHE A 96 -11.09 14.63 5.48
N ASP A 97 -10.82 15.64 4.66
CA ASP A 97 -11.37 15.78 3.31
C ASP A 97 -10.24 15.56 2.28
N PRO A 98 -10.30 14.46 1.50
CA PRO A 98 -9.33 14.19 0.45
C PRO A 98 -9.30 15.22 -0.68
N TRP A 99 -10.31 16.08 -0.82
CA TRP A 99 -10.39 17.09 -1.91
C TRP A 99 -10.12 18.53 -1.45
N ALA A 100 -9.75 18.74 -0.18
CA ALA A 100 -9.45 20.06 0.37
C ALA A 100 -8.14 20.67 -0.18
#